data_AF-A0A537NEU8-F1
#
_entry.id   AF-A0A537NEU8-F1
#
_cell.length_a   1.000
_cell.length_b   1.000
_cell.length_c   1.000
_cell.angle_alpha   90.00
_cell.angle_beta   90.00
_cell.angle_gamma   90.00
#
_symmetry.space_group_name_H-M   'P 1'
#
loop_
_entity.id
_entity.type
_entity.pdbx_description
1 polymer ?
#
loop_
_entity_poly.entity_id
_entity_poly.type
_entity_poly.pdbx_seq_one_letter_code
_entity_poly.pdbx_strand_id
1 'polypeptide(L)'
;MQDAQRITRFKEGAGRDPRDVVFEAAMVSAGTACTMGRNKLEVDVVMRIAVNAGPSVAGGVTRVPFFVRVLDASGNVVQGIDELADYKISPTSPRGMTDETVAVTLPFTEQRDLGAYRIAVGLKPTAQELDYNRRGAAR
;
A
#
# COMPACT_ATOMS: atom_id res chain seq x y z
N MET A 1 -6.60 7.13 -8.83
CA MET A 1 -6.08 6.37 -7.68
C MET A 1 -6.04 4.85 -7.95
N GLN A 2 -6.08 4.37 -9.20
CA GLN A 2 -5.94 2.95 -9.51
C GLN A 2 -4.46 2.51 -9.52
N ASP A 3 -3.55 3.41 -9.90
CA ASP A 3 -2.13 3.11 -10.04
C ASP A 3 -1.41 2.74 -8.72
N ALA A 4 -1.99 3.08 -7.57
CA ALA A 4 -1.44 2.77 -6.25
C ALA A 4 -1.93 1.43 -5.69
N GLN A 5 -2.74 0.66 -6.43
CA GLN A 5 -3.27 -0.62 -5.94
C GLN A 5 -2.37 -1.80 -6.29
N ARG A 6 -1.38 -1.64 -7.19
CA ARG A 6 -0.52 -2.72 -7.68
C ARG A 6 0.93 -2.29 -7.79
N ILE A 7 1.84 -3.24 -7.58
CA ILE A 7 3.27 -3.11 -7.86
C ILE A 7 3.69 -4.32 -8.69
N THR A 8 4.41 -4.10 -9.79
CA THR A 8 5.17 -5.16 -10.48
C THR A 8 6.65 -4.82 -10.35
N ARG A 9 7.37 -5.56 -9.51
CA ARG A 9 8.80 -5.36 -9.26
C ARG A 9 9.60 -6.22 -10.22
N PHE A 10 10.53 -5.58 -10.93
CA PHE A 10 11.51 -6.25 -11.79
C PHE A 10 12.85 -6.35 -11.06
N LYS A 11 13.72 -7.24 -11.54
CA LYS A 11 15.14 -7.23 -11.18
C LYS A 11 15.74 -5.85 -11.46
N GLU A 12 16.78 -5.48 -10.70
CA GLU A 12 17.52 -4.25 -10.97
C GLU A 12 18.18 -4.33 -12.36
N GLY A 13 18.05 -3.26 -13.15
CA GLY A 13 18.55 -3.19 -14.53
C GLY A 13 17.56 -2.54 -15.49
N ALA A 14 17.95 -2.43 -16.76
CA ALA A 14 17.11 -1.82 -17.81
C ALA A 14 16.02 -2.77 -18.36
N GLY A 15 16.04 -4.04 -17.96
CA GLY A 15 15.09 -5.06 -18.42
C GLY A 15 13.68 -4.87 -17.84
N ARG A 16 12.69 -4.75 -18.72
CA ARG A 16 11.25 -4.81 -18.41
C ARG A 16 10.59 -6.02 -19.10
N ASP A 17 11.33 -7.12 -19.24
CA ASP A 17 10.77 -8.39 -19.75
C ASP A 17 9.91 -9.00 -18.62
N PRO A 18 8.71 -9.52 -18.92
CA PRO A 18 7.91 -10.30 -17.95
C PRO A 18 8.69 -11.42 -17.23
N ARG A 19 9.74 -11.97 -17.84
CA ARG A 19 10.65 -12.95 -17.24
C ARG A 19 11.51 -12.37 -16.11
N ASP A 20 11.71 -11.06 -16.08
CA ASP A 20 12.50 -10.34 -15.08
C ASP A 20 11.66 -9.91 -13.85
N VAL A 21 10.36 -10.24 -13.82
CA VAL A 21 9.49 -9.95 -12.68
C VAL A 21 9.92 -10.77 -11.47
N VAL A 22 10.27 -10.07 -10.39
CA VAL A 22 10.60 -10.64 -9.08
C VAL A 22 9.33 -10.94 -8.30
N PHE A 23 8.40 -9.99 -8.24
CA PHE A 23 7.09 -10.19 -7.62
C PHE A 23 6.06 -9.21 -8.16
N GLU A 24 4.80 -9.57 -7.97
CA GLU A 24 3.65 -8.69 -8.10
C GLU A 24 2.95 -8.57 -6.75
N ALA A 25 2.60 -7.35 -6.35
CA ALA A 25 1.83 -7.10 -5.15
C ALA A 25 0.54 -6.36 -5.50
N ALA A 26 -0.52 -6.63 -4.75
CA ALA A 26 -1.80 -5.95 -4.86
C ALA A 26 -2.39 -5.68 -3.48
N MET A 27 -2.94 -4.48 -3.30
CA MET A 27 -3.81 -4.18 -2.16
C MET A 27 -5.20 -4.75 -2.48
N VAL A 28 -5.57 -5.82 -1.78
CA VAL A 28 -6.81 -6.57 -2.03
C VAL A 28 -8.01 -5.87 -1.41
N SER A 29 -7.83 -5.33 -0.21
CA SER A 29 -8.85 -4.57 0.50
C SER A 29 -8.22 -3.63 1.51
N ALA A 30 -8.95 -2.59 1.89
CA ALA A 30 -8.61 -1.73 3.02
C ALA A 30 -9.87 -1.40 3.81
N GLY A 31 -9.73 -1.24 5.12
CA GLY A 31 -10.81 -0.88 6.03
C GLY A 31 -10.29 -0.10 7.23
N THR A 32 -11.22 0.42 8.03
CA THR A 32 -10.90 1.19 9.22
C THR A 32 -11.71 0.70 10.41
N ALA A 33 -11.06 0.60 11.57
CA ALA A 33 -11.74 0.49 12.87
C ALA A 33 -11.49 1.77 13.66
N CYS A 34 -12.57 2.39 14.17
CA CYS A 34 -12.49 3.69 14.82
C CYS A 34 -12.86 3.57 16.30
N THR A 35 -12.04 4.15 17.17
CA THR A 35 -12.27 4.24 18.60
C THR A 35 -12.36 5.69 19.02
N MET A 36 -13.52 6.10 19.56
CA MET A 36 -13.75 7.47 19.99
C MET A 36 -13.07 7.75 21.33
N GLY A 37 -12.17 8.74 21.35
CA GLY A 37 -11.53 9.26 22.54
C GLY A 37 -12.00 10.68 22.88
N ARG A 38 -11.40 11.28 23.91
CA ARG A 38 -11.66 12.68 24.25
C ARG A 38 -10.95 13.61 23.27
N ASN A 39 -11.71 14.32 22.43
CA ASN A 39 -11.22 15.27 21.40
C ASN A 39 -10.28 14.64 20.34
N LYS A 40 -10.31 13.31 20.21
CA LYS A 40 -9.55 12.58 19.19
C LYS A 40 -10.29 11.32 18.78
N LEU A 41 -10.16 10.96 17.51
CA LEU A 41 -10.57 9.66 16.99
C LEU A 41 -9.32 8.85 16.70
N GLU A 42 -9.18 7.71 17.36
CA GLU A 42 -8.14 6.74 17.03
C GLU A 42 -8.68 5.85 15.89
N VAL A 43 -7.90 5.71 14.82
CA VAL A 43 -8.31 4.94 13.65
C VAL A 43 -7.23 3.93 13.33
N ASP A 44 -7.59 2.65 13.43
CA ASP A 44 -6.77 1.55 12.95
C ASP A 44 -7.11 1.31 11.49
N VAL A 45 -6.15 1.57 10.61
CA VAL A 45 -6.26 1.34 9.17
C VAL A 45 -5.71 -0.04 8.87
N VAL A 46 -6.58 -0.95 8.44
CA VAL A 46 -6.23 -2.34 8.13
C VAL A 46 -6.18 -2.52 6.62
N MET A 47 -5.03 -2.95 6.10
CA MET A 47 -4.79 -3.16 4.67
C MET A 47 -4.43 -4.62 4.43
N ARG A 48 -5.20 -5.29 3.58
CA ARG A 48 -4.86 -6.64 3.12
C ARG A 48 -4.04 -6.55 1.86
N ILE A 49 -2.79 -7.00 1.94
CA ILE A 49 -1.85 -6.95 0.82
C ILE A 49 -1.47 -8.38 0.44
N ALA A 50 -1.64 -8.71 -0.84
CA ALA A 50 -1.27 -9.99 -1.41
C ALA A 50 -0.07 -9.84 -2.33
N VAL A 51 0.80 -10.85 -2.32
CA VAL A 51 2.00 -10.93 -3.15
C VAL A 51 2.07 -12.26 -3.87
N ASN A 52 2.41 -12.22 -5.15
CA ASN A 52 2.74 -13.37 -5.97
C ASN A 52 4.19 -13.26 -6.43
N ALA A 53 4.95 -14.32 -6.29
CA ALA A 53 6.28 -14.45 -6.84
C ALA A 53 6.24 -14.46 -8.37
N GLY A 54 7.17 -13.72 -8.99
CA GLY A 54 7.40 -13.78 -10.43
C GLY A 54 8.48 -14.79 -10.82
N PRO A 55 8.75 -14.97 -12.13
CA PRO A 55 9.72 -15.95 -12.63
C PRO A 55 11.16 -15.70 -12.14
N SER A 56 11.45 -14.47 -11.74
CA SER A 56 12.75 -14.01 -11.29
C SER A 56 12.85 -13.85 -9.77
N VAL A 57 11.86 -14.36 -9.01
CA VAL A 57 11.93 -14.38 -7.55
C VAL A 57 13.18 -15.15 -7.08
N ALA A 58 13.87 -14.59 -6.10
CA ALA A 58 14.91 -15.30 -5.34
C ALA A 58 14.37 -15.66 -3.95
N GLY A 59 14.98 -16.65 -3.29
CA GLY A 59 14.68 -16.88 -1.87
C GLY A 59 15.10 -15.68 -1.02
N GLY A 60 14.26 -15.23 -0.10
CA GLY A 60 14.55 -14.11 0.80
C GLY A 60 13.30 -13.41 1.32
N VAL A 61 13.51 -12.27 1.99
CA VAL A 61 12.42 -11.38 2.42
C VAL A 61 12.10 -10.43 1.27
N THR A 62 10.88 -10.53 0.75
CA THR A 62 10.30 -9.58 -0.20
C THR A 62 9.62 -8.47 0.58
N ARG A 63 9.96 -7.21 0.28
CA ARG A 63 9.39 -6.05 0.95
C ARG A 63 8.47 -5.28 0.02
N VAL A 64 7.23 -5.08 0.43
CA VAL A 64 6.24 -4.31 -0.33
C VAL A 64 6.01 -2.98 0.37
N PRO A 65 6.39 -1.85 -0.26
CA PRO A 65 6.16 -0.54 0.32
C PRO A 65 4.70 -0.12 0.17
N PHE A 66 4.12 0.38 1.25
CA PHE A 66 2.78 0.94 1.28
C PHE A 66 2.74 2.24 2.09
N PHE A 67 1.63 2.96 1.97
CA PHE A 67 1.46 4.24 2.62
C PHE A 67 0.05 4.40 3.20
N VAL A 68 -0.03 5.20 4.26
CA VAL A 68 -1.27 5.76 4.81
C VAL A 68 -1.13 7.29 4.84
N ARG A 69 -2.16 8.00 4.38
CA ARG A 69 -2.24 9.47 4.40
C ARG A 69 -3.57 9.90 4.97
N VAL A 70 -3.53 10.79 5.96
CA VAL A 70 -4.71 11.50 6.46
C VAL A 70 -4.76 12.85 5.76
N LEU A 71 -5.90 13.14 5.14
CA LEU A 71 -6.17 14.36 4.40
C LEU A 71 -7.20 15.19 5.17
N ASP A 72 -6.98 16.50 5.28
CA ASP A 72 -7.99 17.43 5.79
C ASP A 72 -9.09 17.73 4.75
N ALA A 73 -10.03 18.60 5.13
CA ALA A 73 -11.13 19.06 4.27
C ALA A 73 -10.67 19.69 2.95
N SER A 74 -9.48 20.30 2.94
CA SER A 74 -8.88 20.97 1.79
C SER A 74 -8.06 20.01 0.92
N GLY A 75 -7.92 18.75 1.35
CA GLY A 75 -7.11 17.74 0.67
C GLY A 75 -5.62 17.82 1.01
N ASN A 76 -5.21 18.57 2.04
CA ASN A 76 -3.83 18.60 2.49
C ASN A 76 -3.52 17.36 3.33
N VAL A 77 -2.33 16.79 3.13
CA VAL A 77 -1.83 15.72 4.00
C VAL A 77 -1.48 16.31 5.37
N VAL A 78 -2.23 15.93 6.40
CA VAL A 78 -1.99 16.33 7.80
C VAL A 78 -1.24 15.27 8.60
N GLN A 79 -1.28 14.02 8.15
CA GLN A 79 -0.49 12.92 8.71
C GLN A 79 -0.13 11.94 7.59
N GLY A 80 1.09 11.41 7.59
CA GLY A 80 1.53 10.44 6.61
C GLY A 80 2.50 9.41 7.20
N ILE A 81 2.28 8.15 6.85
CA ILE A 81 3.07 7.00 7.30
C ILE A 81 3.46 6.17 6.07
N ASP A 82 4.73 5.79 5.98
CA ASP A 82 5.27 4.91 4.95
C ASP A 82 5.91 3.70 5.63
N GLU A 83 5.52 2.50 5.20
CA GLU A 83 5.91 1.25 5.85
C GLU A 83 6.22 0.17 4.82
N LEU A 84 6.80 -0.94 5.30
CA LEU A 84 7.16 -2.11 4.50
C LEU A 84 6.45 -3.35 5.04
N ALA A 85 5.69 -4.02 4.18
CA ALA A 85 5.14 -5.33 4.46
C ALA A 85 6.14 -6.41 4.03
N ASP A 86 6.53 -7.29 4.96
CA ASP A 86 7.54 -8.32 4.74
C ASP A 86 6.90 -9.68 4.40
N TYR A 87 7.34 -10.28 3.29
CA TYR A 87 6.87 -11.58 2.82
C TYR A 87 8.03 -12.54 2.62
N LYS A 88 7.78 -13.82 2.94
CA LYS A 88 8.69 -14.92 2.62
C LYS A 88 8.12 -15.69 1.42
N ILE A 89 8.35 -15.17 0.22
CA ILE A 89 7.98 -15.84 -1.04
C ILE A 89 9.22 -16.44 -1.70
N SER A 90 9.00 -17.50 -2.48
CA SER A 90 10.05 -18.21 -3.21
C SER A 90 9.45 -18.95 -4.41
N PRO A 91 10.25 -19.59 -5.28
CA PRO A 91 9.71 -20.43 -6.36
C PRO A 91 8.84 -21.59 -5.86
N THR A 92 9.13 -22.11 -4.65
CA THR A 92 8.38 -23.22 -4.03
C THR A 92 7.25 -22.76 -3.12
N SER A 93 7.24 -21.49 -2.70
CA SER A 93 6.18 -20.85 -1.91
C SER A 93 5.83 -19.50 -2.55
N PRO A 94 5.10 -19.50 -3.68
CA PRO A 94 5.01 -18.31 -4.54
C PRO A 94 3.94 -17.31 -4.12
N ARG A 95 3.19 -17.56 -3.03
CA ARG A 95 2.08 -16.69 -2.60
C ARG A 95 2.26 -16.27 -1.16
N GLY A 96 1.99 -15.00 -0.89
CA GLY A 96 1.96 -14.43 0.46
C GLY A 96 0.80 -13.45 0.60
N MET A 97 0.28 -13.31 1.81
CA MET A 97 -0.76 -12.34 2.14
C MET A 97 -0.64 -11.95 3.61
N THR A 98 -0.78 -10.66 3.90
CA THR A 98 -0.76 -10.11 5.26
C THR A 98 -1.87 -9.09 5.44
N ASP A 99 -2.27 -8.89 6.70
CA ASP A 99 -3.11 -7.78 7.12
C ASP A 99 -2.21 -6.80 7.89
N GLU A 100 -1.92 -5.65 7.27
CA GLU A 100 -1.11 -4.59 7.84
C GLU A 100 -2.00 -3.58 8.57
N THR A 101 -1.69 -3.31 9.83
CA THR A 101 -2.45 -2.37 10.65
C THR A 101 -1.60 -1.14 10.99
N VAL A 102 -2.13 0.03 10.68
CA VAL A 102 -1.49 1.32 11.00
C VAL A 102 -2.46 2.18 11.79
N ALA A 103 -2.03 2.59 12.98
CA ALA A 103 -2.80 3.52 13.82
C ALA A 103 -2.55 4.97 13.38
N VAL A 104 -3.64 5.72 13.16
CA VAL A 104 -3.62 7.17 12.95
C VAL A 104 -4.55 7.85 13.95
N THR A 105 -4.33 9.14 14.21
CA THR A 105 -5.14 9.90 15.17
C THR A 105 -5.68 11.14 14.50
N LEU A 106 -7.01 11.30 14.52
CA LEU A 106 -7.69 12.47 13.97
C LEU A 106 -8.08 13.40 15.12
N PRO A 107 -7.44 14.58 15.26
CA PRO A 107 -7.87 15.57 16.24
C PRO A 107 -9.17 16.23 15.77
N PHE A 108 -10.08 16.51 16.70
CA PHE A 108 -11.30 17.25 16.42
C PHE A 108 -11.70 18.13 17.60
N THR A 109 -12.37 19.25 17.29
CA THR A 109 -12.97 20.12 18.32
C THR A 109 -14.44 19.78 18.49
N GLU A 110 -15.14 19.60 17.36
CA GLU A 110 -16.50 19.12 17.30
C GLU A 110 -16.57 17.83 16.47
N GLN A 111 -17.44 16.89 16.81
CA GLN A 111 -17.52 15.61 16.09
C GLN A 111 -17.86 15.79 14.60
N ARG A 112 -18.55 16.88 14.22
CA ARG A 112 -18.84 17.20 12.82
C ARG A 112 -17.58 17.41 11.98
N ASP A 113 -16.47 17.81 12.61
CA ASP A 113 -15.19 18.04 11.92
C ASP A 113 -14.60 16.74 11.38
N LEU A 114 -14.92 15.59 12.02
CA LEU A 114 -14.41 14.28 11.64
C LEU A 114 -14.82 13.86 10.23
N GLY A 115 -16.03 14.25 9.79
CA GLY A 115 -16.53 13.92 8.46
C GLY A 115 -15.76 14.57 7.31
N ALA A 116 -14.91 15.56 7.62
CA ALA A 116 -14.09 16.25 6.64
C ALA A 116 -12.77 15.53 6.35
N TYR A 117 -12.30 14.67 7.26
CA TYR A 117 -11.08 13.92 7.04
C TYR A 117 -11.28 12.79 6.03
N ARG A 118 -10.23 12.52 5.25
CA ARG A 118 -10.17 11.36 4.36
C ARG A 118 -8.88 10.59 4.62
N ILE A 119 -8.97 9.27 4.66
CA ILE A 119 -7.80 8.40 4.76
C ILE A 119 -7.54 7.80 3.38
N ALA A 120 -6.39 8.10 2.81
CA ALA A 120 -5.92 7.52 1.56
C ALA A 120 -4.84 6.48 1.86
N VAL A 121 -5.00 5.30 1.28
CA VAL A 121 -4.05 4.19 1.39
C VAL A 121 -3.64 3.70 0.01
N GLY A 122 -2.46 3.11 -0.07
CA GLY A 122 -2.01 2.49 -1.30
C GLY A 122 -0.64 1.84 -1.15
N LEU A 123 -0.27 1.05 -2.15
CA LEU A 123 1.10 0.65 -2.38
C LEU A 123 1.90 1.83 -2.91
N LYS A 124 3.21 1.83 -2.67
CA LYS A 124 4.12 2.91 -3.06
C LYS A 124 5.11 2.42 -4.14
N PRO A 125 4.67 2.27 -5.40
CA PRO A 125 5.58 1.94 -6.49
C PRO A 125 6.64 3.04 -6.64
N THR A 126 7.84 2.65 -7.05
CA THR A 126 8.84 3.59 -7.56
C THR A 126 8.33 4.24 -8.85
N ALA A 127 8.84 5.42 -9.21
CA ALA A 127 8.43 6.12 -10.43
C ALA A 127 8.51 5.22 -11.68
N GLN A 128 9.55 4.39 -11.75
CA GLN A 128 9.75 3.45 -12.84
C GLN A 128 8.69 2.34 -12.92
N GLU A 129 8.23 1.83 -11.77
CA GLU A 129 7.16 0.81 -11.72
C GLU A 129 5.80 1.41 -12.03
N LEU A 130 5.57 2.65 -11.59
CA LEU A 130 4.38 3.40 -11.89
C LEU A 130 4.23 3.62 -13.40
N ASP A 131 5.32 3.97 -14.09
CA ASP A 131 5.33 4.11 -15.55
C ASP A 131 5.01 2.79 -16.26
N TYR A 132 5.45 1.65 -15.73
CA TYR A 132 5.11 0.34 -16.26
C TYR A 132 3.61 0.03 -16.06
N ASN A 133 3.10 0.20 -14.84
CA ASN A 133 1.69 -0.04 -14.53
C ASN A 133 0.76 0.78 -15.44
N ARG A 134 1.10 2.06 -15.67
CA ARG A 134 0.33 2.96 -16.54
C ARG A 134 0.30 2.53 -18.00
N ARG A 135 1.41 1.98 -18.52
CA ARG A 135 1.48 1.45 -19.89
C ARG A 135 0.67 0.15 -20.04
N GLY A 136 0.64 -0.68 -18.99
CA GLY A 136 -0.14 -1.92 -18.96
C GLY A 136 -1.65 -1.69 -18.84
N ALA A 137 -2.08 -0.63 -18.16
CA ALA A 137 -3.50 -0.28 -17.98
C ALA A 137 -4.17 0.39 -19.20
N ALA A 138 -3.39 0.77 -20.23
CA ALA A 138 -3.89 1.40 -21.46
C ALA A 138 -4.28 0.40 -22.57
N ARG A 139 -4.42 -0.89 -22.24
CA ARG A 139 -4.84 -1.97 -23.15
C ARG A 139 -6.06 -2.71 -22.61
#